data_AF-A0AAN8BKU8-F1
#
_entry.id   AF-A0AAN8BKU8-F1
#
_cell.length_a   1.000
_cell.length_b   1.000
_cell.length_c   1.000
_cell.angle_alpha   90.00
_cell.angle_beta   90.00
_cell.angle_gamma   90.00
#
_symmetry.space_group_name_H-M   'P 1'
#
loop_
_entity.id
_entity.type
_entity.pdbx_description
1 polymer ?
#
loop_
_entity_poly.entity_id
_entity_poly.type
_entity_poly.pdbx_seq_one_letter_code
_entity_poly.pdbx_strand_id
1 'polypeptide(L)'
;MDRLETKWRTALSSILDELTGDEFRKLLFNLEKIPQGKKEGRVRGDMPSVIIQYYGTEGSITLIDRQMKNLPRLDAAVQQPLRGIKDELKKLREKNKGQLSGVVLDESLVWAS
;
A
#
# COMPACT_ATOMS: atom_id res chain seq x y z
N MET A 1 -5.63 13.57 -4.34
CA MET A 1 -5.04 12.28 -3.95
C MET A 1 -4.28 12.47 -2.65
N ASP A 2 -4.37 11.49 -1.76
CA ASP A 2 -3.62 11.48 -0.50
C ASP A 2 -2.10 11.51 -0.79
N ARG A 3 -1.32 12.20 0.04
CA ARG A 3 0.15 12.26 -0.08
C ARG A 3 0.76 10.87 0.04
N LEU A 4 0.20 10.03 0.93
CA LEU A 4 0.65 8.65 1.08
C LEU A 4 0.34 7.84 -0.18
N GLU A 5 -0.86 7.99 -0.74
CA GLU A 5 -1.28 7.31 -1.97
C GLU A 5 -0.37 7.65 -3.14
N THR A 6 -0.02 8.93 -3.31
CA THR A 6 0.87 9.38 -4.40
C THR A 6 2.25 8.74 -4.27
N LYS A 7 2.84 8.78 -3.07
CA LYS A 7 4.15 8.15 -2.82
C LYS A 7 4.08 6.64 -2.99
N TRP A 8 3.00 6.03 -2.52
CA TRP A 8 2.81 4.59 -2.64
C TRP A 8 2.69 4.18 -4.10
N ARG A 9 1.93 4.90 -4.92
CA ARG A 9 1.83 4.65 -6.36
C ARG A 9 3.19 4.67 -7.03
N THR A 10 4.04 5.65 -6.71
CA THR A 10 5.40 5.75 -7.23
C THR A 10 6.26 4.58 -6.78
N ALA A 11 6.29 4.27 -5.49
CA ALA A 11 7.05 3.14 -4.95
C ALA A 11 6.58 1.80 -5.54
N LEU A 12 5.27 1.61 -5.68
CA LEU A 12 4.68 0.44 -6.30
C LEU A 12 5.09 0.32 -7.77
N SER A 13 5.10 1.41 -8.54
CA SER A 13 5.64 1.38 -9.91
C SER A 13 7.07 0.86 -9.95
N SER A 14 7.96 1.43 -9.12
CA SER A 14 9.36 0.99 -9.04
C SER A 14 9.49 -0.48 -8.66
N ILE A 15 8.71 -0.96 -7.68
CA ILE A 15 8.70 -2.38 -7.28
C ILE A 15 8.27 -3.27 -8.45
N LEU A 16 7.24 -2.89 -9.19
CA LEU A 16 6.75 -3.70 -10.31
C LEU A 16 7.76 -3.74 -11.47
N ASP A 17 8.52 -2.67 -11.68
CA ASP A 17 9.56 -2.60 -12.70
C ASP A 17 10.73 -3.55 -12.41
N GLU A 18 11.06 -3.76 -11.13
CA GLU A 18 12.08 -4.73 -10.69
C GLU A 18 11.67 -6.21 -10.86
N LEU A 19 10.38 -6.49 -11.07
CA LEU A 19 9.91 -7.85 -11.26
C LEU A 19 10.21 -8.36 -12.67
N THR A 20 10.66 -9.61 -12.76
CA THR A 20 10.69 -10.32 -14.05
C THR A 20 9.27 -10.48 -14.61
N GLY A 21 9.16 -10.81 -15.90
CA GLY A 21 7.86 -11.06 -16.53
C GLY A 21 7.04 -12.13 -15.80
N ASP A 22 7.69 -13.20 -15.34
CA ASP A 22 7.00 -14.32 -14.67
C ASP A 22 6.63 -14.01 -13.22
N GLU A 23 7.49 -13.31 -12.47
CA GLU A 23 7.15 -12.83 -11.12
C GLU A 23 5.98 -11.85 -11.16
N PHE A 24 5.98 -10.96 -12.15
CA PHE A 24 4.89 -10.02 -12.36
C PHE A 24 3.58 -10.74 -12.70
N ARG A 25 3.59 -11.73 -13.61
CA ARG A 25 2.41 -12.55 -13.91
C ARG A 25 1.88 -13.30 -12.69
N LYS A 26 2.78 -13.92 -11.89
CA LYS A 26 2.41 -14.60 -10.65
C LYS A 26 1.80 -13.63 -9.63
N LEU A 27 2.37 -12.44 -9.49
CA LEU A 27 1.78 -11.38 -8.67
C LEU A 27 0.35 -11.08 -9.12
N LEU A 28 0.14 -10.78 -10.41
CA LEU A 28 -1.18 -10.45 -10.97
C LEU A 28 -2.21 -11.56 -10.75
N PHE A 29 -1.80 -12.82 -10.91
CA PHE A 29 -2.64 -13.99 -10.66
C PHE A 29 -3.17 -13.99 -9.21
N ASN A 30 -2.32 -13.64 -8.25
CA ASN A 30 -2.67 -13.60 -6.82
C ASN A 30 -3.46 -12.35 -6.38
N LEU A 31 -3.78 -11.42 -7.30
CA LEU A 31 -4.61 -10.24 -7.00
C LEU A 31 -6.11 -10.57 -7.14
N GLU A 32 -6.65 -11.35 -6.20
CA GLU A 32 -8.00 -11.92 -6.25
C GLU A 32 -9.15 -10.88 -6.37
N LYS A 33 -9.00 -9.67 -5.80
CA LYS A 33 -10.06 -8.65 -5.86
C LYS A 33 -10.17 -7.96 -7.22
N ILE A 34 -9.12 -8.06 -8.04
CA ILE A 34 -9.12 -7.46 -9.37
C ILE A 34 -9.63 -8.53 -10.34
N PRO A 35 -10.71 -8.26 -11.09
CA PRO A 35 -11.18 -9.19 -12.11
C PRO A 35 -10.10 -9.46 -13.17
N GLN A 36 -10.04 -10.69 -13.68
CA GLN A 36 -9.01 -11.10 -14.64
C GLN A 36 -8.99 -10.20 -15.90
N GLY A 37 -10.15 -9.88 -16.46
CA GLY A 37 -10.27 -8.96 -17.60
C GLY A 37 -9.87 -7.51 -17.32
N LYS A 38 -9.59 -7.14 -16.06
CA LYS A 38 -9.01 -5.84 -15.69
C LYS A 38 -7.48 -5.87 -15.57
N LYS A 39 -6.87 -7.05 -15.57
CA LYS A 39 -5.42 -7.29 -15.55
C LYS A 39 -4.87 -7.54 -16.95
N GLU A 40 -5.61 -8.28 -17.77
CA GLU A 40 -5.20 -8.69 -19.11
C GLU A 40 -4.99 -7.49 -20.05
N GLY A 41 -3.94 -7.55 -20.86
CA GLY A 41 -3.61 -6.52 -21.85
C GLY A 41 -3.14 -5.18 -21.27
N ARG A 42 -3.09 -5.01 -19.94
CA ARG A 42 -2.58 -3.77 -19.34
C ARG A 42 -1.07 -3.73 -19.35
N VAL A 43 -0.55 -2.54 -19.62
CA VAL A 43 0.88 -2.25 -19.44
C VAL A 43 1.21 -2.20 -17.96
N ARG A 44 2.42 -2.66 -17.61
CA ARG A 44 2.91 -2.73 -16.23
C ARG A 44 2.75 -1.40 -15.47
N GLY A 45 3.04 -0.28 -16.13
CA GLY A 45 2.95 1.06 -15.54
C GLY A 45 1.55 1.51 -15.12
N ASP A 46 0.48 0.89 -15.64
CA ASP A 46 -0.90 1.21 -15.25
C ASP A 46 -1.34 0.46 -13.98
N MET A 47 -0.70 -0.68 -13.70
CA MET A 47 -1.12 -1.57 -12.62
C MET A 47 -1.07 -0.95 -11.23
N PRO A 48 -0.13 -0.04 -10.87
CA PRO A 48 -0.15 0.62 -9.57
C PRO A 48 -1.50 1.29 -9.27
N SER A 49 -2.07 2.01 -10.22
CA SER A 49 -3.36 2.69 -10.05
C SER A 49 -4.51 1.70 -9.90
N VAL A 50 -4.52 0.62 -10.69
CA VAL A 50 -5.56 -0.42 -10.61
C VAL A 50 -5.50 -1.14 -9.26
N ILE A 51 -4.29 -1.48 -8.79
CA ILE A 51 -4.11 -2.16 -7.49
C ILE A 51 -4.63 -1.27 -6.36
N ILE A 52 -4.27 0.01 -6.34
CA ILE A 52 -4.72 0.97 -5.32
C ILE A 52 -6.24 1.14 -5.39
N GLN A 53 -6.83 1.24 -6.58
CA GLN A 53 -8.28 1.38 -6.75
C GLN A 53 -9.07 0.23 -6.11
N TYR A 54 -8.61 -1.02 -6.27
CA TYR A 54 -9.35 -2.20 -5.79
C TYR A 54 -9.05 -2.57 -4.33
N TYR A 55 -7.87 -2.22 -3.82
CA TYR A 55 -7.45 -2.60 -2.46
C TYR A 55 -7.37 -1.42 -1.48
N GLY A 56 -7.47 -0.19 -1.96
CA GLY A 56 -7.12 1.01 -1.20
C GLY A 56 -5.61 1.12 -0.96
N THR A 57 -5.15 2.29 -0.50
CA THR A 57 -3.73 2.55 -0.24
C THR A 57 -3.15 1.59 0.80
N GLU A 58 -3.72 1.52 2.00
CA GLU A 58 -3.18 0.65 3.06
C GLU A 58 -3.32 -0.84 2.75
N GLY A 59 -4.45 -1.23 2.15
CA GLY A 59 -4.71 -2.61 1.79
C GLY A 59 -3.75 -3.11 0.72
N SER A 60 -3.45 -2.28 -0.28
CA SER A 60 -2.46 -2.62 -1.31
C SER A 60 -1.04 -2.68 -0.77
N ILE A 61 -0.62 -1.80 0.15
CA ILE A 61 0.69 -1.88 0.82
C ILE A 61 0.85 -3.25 1.50
N THR A 62 -0.14 -3.64 2.30
CA THR A 62 -0.11 -4.93 3.03
C THR A 62 -0.10 -6.13 2.09
N LEU A 63 -0.89 -6.07 1.03
CA LEU A 63 -0.96 -7.12 0.01
C LEU A 63 0.39 -7.30 -0.69
N ILE A 64 1.00 -6.21 -1.16
CA ILE A 64 2.27 -6.27 -1.89
C ILE A 64 3.40 -6.74 -0.98
N ASP A 65 3.47 -6.28 0.28
CA ASP A 65 4.45 -6.79 1.26
C ASP A 65 4.37 -8.32 1.43
N ARG A 66 3.14 -8.86 1.51
CA ARG A 66 2.92 -10.31 1.56
C ARG A 66 3.32 -11.00 0.26
N GLN A 67 2.93 -10.46 -0.89
CA GLN A 67 3.23 -11.08 -2.18
C GLN A 67 4.72 -11.09 -2.50
N MET A 68 5.48 -10.06 -2.12
CA MET A 68 6.93 -10.05 -2.30
C MET A 68 7.61 -11.14 -1.46
N LYS A 69 7.10 -11.45 -0.27
CA LYS A 69 7.57 -12.61 0.53
C LYS A 69 7.20 -13.95 -0.11
N ASN A 70 6.04 -14.05 -0.74
CA ASN A 70 5.61 -15.26 -1.45
C ASN A 70 6.40 -15.49 -2.77
N LEU A 71 6.88 -14.42 -3.41
CA LEU A 71 7.75 -14.44 -4.60
C LEU A 71 9.25 -14.44 -4.26
N PRO A 72 9.62 -14.82 -3.04
CA PRO A 72 10.85 -14.45 -2.33
C PRO A 72 11.67 -13.23 -2.82
N ARG A 73 11.03 -12.11 -3.21
CA ARG A 73 11.71 -10.87 -3.61
C ARG A 73 12.19 -10.07 -2.39
N LEU A 74 13.21 -10.59 -1.73
CA LEU A 74 13.81 -10.02 -0.51
C LEU A 74 14.98 -9.07 -0.80
N ASP A 75 15.25 -8.81 -2.08
CA ASP A 75 16.31 -7.90 -2.52
C ASP A 75 16.04 -6.45 -2.14
N ALA A 76 17.11 -5.66 -2.04
CA ALA A 76 17.04 -4.28 -1.58
C ALA A 76 16.21 -3.38 -2.50
N ALA A 77 16.24 -3.61 -3.81
CA ALA A 77 15.52 -2.80 -4.79
C ALA A 77 14.00 -2.87 -4.58
N VAL A 78 13.50 -4.05 -4.20
CA VAL A 78 12.08 -4.24 -3.83
C VAL A 78 11.79 -3.84 -2.39
N GLN A 79 12.65 -4.22 -1.43
CA GLN A 79 12.33 -4.09 0.00
C GLN A 79 12.52 -2.67 0.55
N GLN A 80 13.46 -1.88 0.02
CA GLN A 80 13.69 -0.51 0.51
C GLN A 80 12.48 0.42 0.23
N PRO A 81 11.90 0.47 -0.98
CA PRO A 81 10.69 1.25 -1.24
C PRO A 81 9.51 0.83 -0.36
N LEU A 82 9.30 -0.48 -0.19
CA LEU A 82 8.25 -1.01 0.70
C LEU A 82 8.42 -0.56 2.14
N ARG A 83 9.65 -0.64 2.67
CA ARG A 83 9.96 -0.23 4.04
C ARG A 83 9.67 1.25 4.25
N GLY A 84 10.11 2.11 3.32
CA GLY A 84 9.86 3.56 3.40
C GLY A 84 8.37 3.89 3.52
N ILE A 85 7.54 3.24 2.71
CA ILE A 85 6.08 3.46 2.74
C ILE A 85 5.44 2.93 4.02
N LYS A 86 5.88 1.76 4.51
CA LYS A 86 5.38 1.20 5.78
C LYS A 86 5.74 2.08 6.98
N ASP A 87 6.94 2.66 6.99
CA ASP A 87 7.36 3.57 8.04
C ASP A 87 6.55 4.87 8.02
N GLU A 88 6.24 5.40 6.83
CA GLU A 88 5.33 6.55 6.69
C GLU A 88 3.91 6.23 7.16
N LEU A 89 3.37 5.07 6.77
CA LEU A 89 2.07 4.61 7.21
C LEU A 89 2.00 4.47 8.75
N LYS A 90 3.06 3.93 9.37
CA LYS A 90 3.16 3.82 10.82
C LYS A 90 3.11 5.19 11.50
N LYS A 91 3.89 6.16 11.02
CA LYS A 91 3.91 7.54 11.55
C LYS A 91 2.55 8.22 11.44
N LEU A 92 1.83 8.01 10.32
CA LEU A 92 0.49 8.56 10.12
C LEU A 92 -0.51 7.98 11.12
N ARG A 93 -0.47 6.66 11.34
CA ARG A 93 -1.33 5.98 12.34
C ARG A 93 -1.05 6.46 13.76
N GLU A 94 0.22 6.64 14.12
CA GLU A 94 0.62 7.17 15.43
C GLU A 94 0.12 8.61 15.65
N LYS A 95 0.26 9.48 14.65
CA LYS A 95 -0.26 10.86 14.70
C LYS A 95 -1.77 10.89 14.89
N ASN A 96 -2.51 10.08 14.12
CA ASN A 96 -3.97 10.03 14.20
C ASN A 96 -4.44 9.47 15.55
N LYS A 97 -3.74 8.48 16.10
CA LYS A 97 -4.03 7.94 17.45
C LYS A 97 -3.83 8.99 18.53
N GLY A 98 -2.76 9.79 18.45
CA GLY A 98 -2.50 10.90 19.37
C GLY A 98 -3.55 12.01 19.30
N GLN A 99 -4.09 12.29 18.12
CA GLN A 99 -5.19 13.24 17.93
C GLN A 99 -6.51 12.74 18.50
N LEU A 100 -6.87 11.46 18.29
CA LEU A 100 -8.08 10.87 18.87
C LEU A 100 -8.03 10.86 20.40
N SER A 101 -6.87 10.58 21.01
CA SER A 101 -6.73 10.68 22.48
C SER A 101 -6.82 12.10 23.03
N GLY A 102 -6.48 13.13 22.23
CA GLY A 102 -6.62 14.54 22.63
C GLY A 102 -8.06 15.04 22.58
N VAL A 103 -8.84 14.59 21.58
CA VAL A 103 -10.26 14.95 21.43
C VAL A 103 -11.13 14.31 22.51
N VAL A 104 -10.85 13.07 22.91
CA VAL A 104 -11.64 12.35 23.93
C VAL A 104 -11.48 12.96 25.34
N LEU A 105 -10.37 13.67 25.62
CA LEU A 105 -10.16 14.34 26.92
C LEU A 105 -10.92 15.68 27.05
N ASP A 106 -11.35 16.28 25.94
CA ASP A 106 -12.06 17.57 25.92
C ASP A 106 -13.56 17.42 26.26
N GLU A 107 -14.21 16.33 25.82
CA GLU A 107 -15.63 16.07 26.12
C GLU A 107 -15.90 15.69 27.59
N SER A 108 -14.88 15.24 28.34
CA SER A 108 -15.01 14.91 29.77
C SER A 108 -15.08 16.12 30.71
N LEU A 109 -14.87 17.34 30.21
CA LEU A 109 -14.94 18.58 31.02
C LEU A 109 -16.31 19.29 30.95
N VAL A 110 -17.23 18.85 30.10
CA VAL A 110 -18.50 19.56 29.84
C VAL A 110 -19.62 19.21 30.83
N TRP A 111 -19.46 18.17 31.66
CA TRP A 111 -20.50 17.70 32.61
C TRP A 111 -20.15 17.91 34.09
N ALA A 112 -19.15 18.74 34.39
CA ALA A 112 -18.69 19.00 35.77
C ALA A 112 -18.96 20.46 36.22
N SER A 113 -20.11 21.03 35.89
CA SER A 113 -20.55 22.34 36.39
C SER A 113 -21.97 22.30 36.94
#